data_AF-A0A1W9LNB2-F1
#
_entry.id   AF-A0A1W9LNB2-F1
#
_cell.length_a   1.000
_cell.length_b   1.000
_cell.length_c   1.000
_cell.angle_alpha   90.00
_cell.angle_beta   90.00
_cell.angle_gamma   90.00
#
_symmetry.space_group_name_H-M   'P 1'
#
loop_
_entity.id
_entity.type
_entity.pdbx_description
1 polymer ?
#
loop_
_entity_poly.entity_id
_entity_poly.type
_entity_poly.pdbx_seq_one_letter_code
_entity_poly.pdbx_strand_id
1 'polypeptide(L)'
;METVGAGGAVGFSALIEMEEKSYLSDAKTLTPTKVLRFPANELTLLFYQDFELGFLMMKKIALVAKRRLMYRTHPIPKVRG
;
A
#
# COMPACT_ATOMS: atom_id res chain seq x y z
N MET A 1 1.41 -8.87 11.82
CA MET A 1 2.00 -9.42 10.58
C MET A 1 0.88 -9.56 9.56
N GLU A 2 0.94 -8.79 8.46
CA GLU A 2 -0.05 -8.82 7.38
C GLU A 2 0.52 -9.64 6.22
N THR A 3 -0.26 -10.54 5.64
CA THR A 3 0.13 -11.33 4.47
C THR A 3 -0.63 -10.82 3.25
N VAL A 4 0.11 -10.49 2.20
CA VAL A 4 -0.45 -10.01 0.93
C VAL A 4 -0.34 -11.13 -0.10
N GLY A 5 -1.46 -11.45 -0.75
CA GLY A 5 -1.56 -12.48 -1.79
C GLY A 5 -1.59 -11.91 -3.21
N ALA A 6 -1.83 -12.78 -4.20
CA ALA A 6 -2.02 -12.39 -5.59
C ALA A 6 -3.13 -11.32 -5.74
N GLY A 7 -2.88 -10.33 -6.59
CA GLY A 7 -3.76 -9.15 -6.75
C GLY A 7 -3.62 -8.10 -5.63
N GLY A 8 -2.83 -8.39 -4.59
CA GLY A 8 -2.49 -7.44 -3.56
C GLY A 8 -1.36 -6.49 -3.99
N ALA A 9 -1.23 -5.38 -3.27
CA ALA A 9 -0.21 -4.37 -3.51
C ALA A 9 0.48 -3.93 -2.20
N VAL A 10 1.75 -3.59 -2.34
CA VAL A 10 2.65 -3.13 -1.26
C VAL A 10 3.46 -1.93 -1.75
N GLY A 11 4.15 -1.25 -0.83
CA GLY A 11 5.05 -0.14 -1.19
C GLY A 11 4.39 1.22 -1.37
N PHE A 12 3.15 1.41 -0.89
CA PHE A 12 2.43 2.69 -1.01
C PHE A 12 3.14 3.88 -0.37
N SER A 13 4.01 3.67 0.63
CA SER A 13 4.83 4.74 1.22
C SER A 13 5.69 5.47 0.18
N ALA A 14 6.00 4.85 -0.96
CA ALA A 14 6.73 5.51 -2.04
C ALA A 14 5.94 6.67 -2.69
N LEU A 15 4.60 6.62 -2.60
CA LEU A 15 3.67 7.57 -3.21
C LEU A 15 3.05 8.56 -2.21
N ILE A 16 3.38 8.44 -0.92
CA ILE A 16 2.84 9.29 0.14
C ILE A 16 3.95 10.22 0.61
N GLU A 17 3.63 11.50 0.79
CA GLU A 17 4.55 12.46 1.40
C GLU A 17 4.60 12.22 2.92
N MET A 18 5.81 12.11 3.47
CA MET A 18 6.07 11.85 4.88
C MET A 18 7.24 12.74 5.32
N GLU A 19 7.27 13.16 6.59
CA GLU A 19 8.39 13.97 7.12
C GLU A 19 9.76 13.34 6.83
N GLU A 20 9.84 12.02 6.98
CA GLU A 20 10.99 11.23 6.54
C GLU A 20 10.53 10.14 5.57
N LYS A 21 11.13 10.12 4.38
CA LYS A 21 10.75 9.18 3.32
C LYS A 21 11.30 7.79 3.62
N SER A 22 10.51 7.01 4.36
CA SER A 22 10.84 5.64 4.75
C SER A 22 9.67 4.69 4.58
N TYR A 23 9.96 3.40 4.40
CA TYR A 23 8.94 2.36 4.49
C TYR A 23 8.66 2.06 5.97
N LEU A 24 7.39 2.07 6.34
CA LEU A 24 6.97 1.77 7.72
C LEU A 24 7.15 0.30 8.12
N SER A 25 7.44 -0.59 7.16
CA SER A 25 7.58 -2.02 7.38
C SER A 25 8.36 -2.67 6.26
N ASP A 26 9.14 -3.69 6.60
CA ASP A 26 9.78 -4.56 5.63
C ASP A 26 8.79 -5.52 4.97
N ALA A 27 9.12 -5.95 3.76
CA ALA A 27 8.40 -7.00 3.06
C ALA A 27 9.36 -8.12 2.69
N LYS A 28 8.94 -9.36 2.93
CA LYS A 28 9.65 -10.56 2.47
C LYS A 28 8.69 -11.51 1.78
N THR A 29 9.21 -12.27 0.83
CA THR A 29 8.44 -13.33 0.18
C THR A 29 8.44 -14.58 1.06
N LEU A 30 7.28 -15.26 1.15
CA LEU A 30 7.15 -16.56 1.83
C LEU A 30 7.23 -17.74 0.84
N THR A 31 7.00 -17.46 -0.43
CA THR A 31 7.07 -18.38 -1.57
C THR A 31 7.67 -17.64 -2.76
N PRO A 32 8.18 -18.33 -3.80
CA PRO A 32 8.56 -17.67 -5.06
C PRO A 32 7.39 -16.85 -5.62
N THR A 33 7.58 -15.55 -5.81
CA THR A 33 6.52 -14.60 -6.18
C THR A 33 6.99 -13.73 -7.34
N LYS A 34 6.12 -13.53 -8.33
CA LYS A 34 6.32 -12.53 -9.38
C LYS A 34 5.57 -11.26 -9.02
N VAL A 35 6.19 -10.11 -9.25
CA VAL A 35 5.61 -8.80 -8.94
C VAL A 35 5.73 -7.88 -10.15
N LEU A 36 4.75 -6.99 -10.30
CA LEU A 36 4.87 -5.83 -11.18
C LEU A 36 5.43 -4.68 -10.34
N ARG A 37 6.53 -4.09 -10.82
CA ARG A 37 7.17 -2.94 -10.17
C ARG A 37 6.85 -1.69 -10.96
N PHE A 38 6.33 -0.69 -10.26
CA PHE A 38 6.11 0.64 -10.80
C PHE A 38 7.02 1.63 -10.07
N PRO A 39 7.92 2.34 -10.78
CA PRO A 39 8.70 3.41 -10.18
C PRO A 39 7.79 4.55 -9.71
N ALA A 40 7.99 5.02 -8.48
CA ALA A 40 7.12 6.04 -7.89
C ALA A 40 7.18 7.37 -8.64
N ASN A 41 8.35 7.76 -9.14
CA ASN A 41 8.54 8.96 -9.95
C ASN A 41 7.75 8.91 -11.27
N GLU A 42 7.71 7.75 -11.93
CA GLU A 42 6.94 7.56 -13.17
C GLU A 42 5.43 7.60 -12.90
N LEU A 43 4.97 6.96 -11.83
CA LEU A 43 3.57 7.05 -11.41
C LEU A 43 3.16 8.49 -11.06
N THR A 44 4.01 9.21 -10.32
CA THR A 44 3.75 10.61 -9.99
C THR A 44 3.68 11.48 -11.25
N LEU A 45 4.58 11.30 -12.21
CA LEU A 45 4.51 12.00 -13.49
C LEU A 45 3.20 11.70 -14.22
N LEU A 46 2.80 10.43 -14.26
CA LEU A 46 1.54 10.00 -14.86
C LEU A 46 0.33 10.65 -14.17
N PHE A 47 0.35 10.80 -12.84
CA PHE A 47 -0.74 11.47 -12.10
C PHE A 47 -0.82 12.97 -12.38
N TYR A 48 0.30 13.61 -12.72
CA TYR A 48 0.31 15.01 -13.17
C TYR A 48 -0.18 15.18 -14.61
N GLN A 49 0.00 14.15 -15.44
CA GLN A 49 -0.50 14.13 -16.82
C GLN A 49 -1.99 13.77 -16.88
N ASP A 50 -2.45 12.92 -15.96
CA ASP A 50 -3.83 12.48 -15.82
C ASP A 50 -4.29 12.60 -14.36
N PHE A 51 -4.94 13.72 -14.06
CA PHE A 51 -5.44 14.02 -12.72
C PHE A 51 -6.55 13.08 -12.25
N GLU A 52 -7.37 12.55 -13.16
CA GLU A 52 -8.44 11.61 -12.80
C GLU A 52 -7.82 10.30 -12.31
N LEU A 53 -6.83 9.79 -13.04
CA LEU A 53 -6.05 8.62 -12.62
C LEU A 53 -5.34 8.87 -11.29
N GLY A 54 -4.68 10.02 -11.14
CA GLY A 54 -4.03 10.40 -9.88
C GLY A 54 -5.00 10.41 -8.69
N PHE A 55 -6.18 11.02 -8.87
CA PHE A 55 -7.23 11.04 -7.86
C PHE A 55 -7.72 9.62 -7.50
N LEU A 56 -7.99 8.78 -8.50
CA LEU A 56 -8.44 7.40 -8.29
C LEU A 56 -7.41 6.58 -7.52
N MET A 57 -6.12 6.73 -7.86
CA MET A 57 -5.03 6.05 -7.18
C MET A 57 -4.89 6.50 -5.72
N MET A 58 -4.89 7.80 -5.46
CA MET A 58 -4.81 8.32 -4.09
C MET A 58 -6.02 7.91 -3.25
N LYS A 59 -7.23 7.90 -3.82
CA LYS A 59 -8.45 7.41 -3.17
C LYS A 59 -8.32 5.95 -2.75
N LYS A 60 -7.73 5.09 -3.60
CA LYS A 60 -7.48 3.67 -3.28
C LYS A 60 -6.42 3.51 -2.19
N ILE A 61 -5.33 4.27 -2.24
CA ILE A 61 -4.28 4.26 -1.20
C ILE A 61 -4.88 4.66 0.15
N ALA A 62 -5.65 5.74 0.21
CA ALA A 62 -6.32 6.19 1.42
C ALA A 62 -7.27 5.12 2.00
N LEU A 63 -8.02 4.42 1.15
CA LEU A 63 -8.89 3.32 1.57
C LEU A 63 -8.10 2.16 2.20
N VAL A 64 -6.98 1.77 1.59
CA VAL A 64 -6.10 0.70 2.12
C VAL A 64 -5.47 1.13 3.45
N ALA A 65 -4.97 2.37 3.54
CA ALA A 65 -4.40 2.92 4.77
C ALA A 65 -5.43 2.95 5.90
N LYS A 66 -6.66 3.42 5.63
CA LYS A 66 -7.76 3.41 6.61
C LYS A 66 -8.09 2.01 7.10
N ARG A 67 -8.22 1.03 6.19
CA ARG A 67 -8.48 -0.37 6.57
C ARG A 67 -7.37 -0.91 7.48
N ARG A 68 -6.11 -0.68 7.12
CA ARG A 68 -4.95 -1.09 7.93
C ARG A 68 -4.91 -0.43 9.30
N LEU A 69 -5.25 0.86 9.38
CA LEU A 69 -5.33 1.57 10.65
C LEU A 69 -6.39 0.94 11.56
N MET A 70 -7.60 0.70 11.04
CA MET A 70 -8.70 0.09 11.82
C MET A 70 -8.33 -1.29 12.35
N TYR A 71 -7.65 -2.12 11.56
CA TYR A 71 -7.16 -3.43 12.04
C TYR A 71 -6.13 -3.31 13.18
N ARG A 72 -5.35 -2.21 13.22
CA ARG A 72 -4.35 -1.97 14.28
C ARG A 72 -4.98 -1.39 15.54
N THR A 73 -5.90 -0.43 15.42
CA THR A 73 -6.52 0.24 16.57
C THR A 73 -7.68 -0.52 17.18
N HIS A 74 -8.42 -1.33 16.40
CA HIS A 74 -9.52 -2.17 16.89
C HIS A 74 -9.26 -3.63 16.50
N PRO A 75 -8.35 -4.32 17.19
CA PRO A 75 -8.09 -5.72 16.91
C PRO A 75 -9.37 -6.52 17.14
N ILE A 76 -9.92 -7.10 16.07
CA ILE A 76 -11.02 -8.06 16.17
C ILE A 76 -10.50 -9.21 17.04
N PRO A 77 -11.12 -9.53 18.19
CA PRO A 77 -10.65 -10.60 19.05
C PRO A 77 -10.64 -11.90 18.24
N LYS A 78 -9.46 -12.52 18.11
CA LYS A 78 -9.35 -13.87 17.55
C LYS A 78 -10.09 -14.81 18.50
N VAL A 79 -11.29 -15.24 18.11
CA VAL A 79 -11.97 -16.36 18.76
C VAL A 79 -11.07 -17.58 18.55
N ARG A 80 -10.42 -18.05 19.62
CA ARG A 80 -9.71 -19.33 19.62
C ARG A 80 -10.77 -20.42 19.57
N GLY A 81 -10.84 -21.13 18.44
CA GLY A 81 -11.46 -22.45 18.36
C GLY A 81 -10.53 -23.53 18.85
#